data_AF-A0A3Q4GSR4-F1
#
_entry.id   AF-A0A3Q4GSR4-F1
#
_cell.length_a   1.000
_cell.length_b   1.000
_cell.length_c   1.000
_cell.angle_alpha   90.00
_cell.angle_beta   90.00
_cell.angle_gamma   90.00
#
_symmetry.space_group_name_H-M   'P 1'
#
loop_
_entity.id
_entity.type
_entity.pdbx_description
1 polymer ?
#
loop_
_entity_poly.entity_id
_entity_poly.type
_entity_poly.pdbx_seq_one_letter_code
_entity_poly.pdbx_strand_id
1 'polypeptide(L)'
;MASSCRRPEHSAPPDVVSRTVYCFYYSRMIEIQTQMSERAVELLSLPEGQPCFLLDVGCGSGLSGDYLSEEGHYWVGVDISTYLCPAVAL
;
A
#
# COMPACT_ATOMS: atom_id res chain seq x y z
N MET A 1 -1.81 -9.76 -34.33
CA MET A 1 -1.97 -10.12 -32.91
C MET A 1 -1.45 -8.95 -32.08
N ALA A 2 -2.36 -8.08 -31.60
CA ALA A 2 -1.97 -6.90 -30.84
C ALA A 2 -1.69 -7.32 -29.39
N SER A 3 -0.42 -7.31 -29.00
CA SER A 3 -0.02 -7.35 -27.59
C SER A 3 -0.67 -6.17 -26.88
N SER A 4 -1.52 -6.42 -25.89
CA SER A 4 -2.16 -5.34 -25.15
C SER A 4 -1.12 -4.67 -24.24
N CYS A 5 -0.57 -3.53 -24.66
CA CYS A 5 0.25 -2.63 -23.82
C CYS A 5 -0.55 -2.00 -22.63
N ARG A 6 -1.62 -2.65 -22.17
CA ARG A 6 -2.44 -2.19 -21.02
C ARG A 6 -1.94 -2.73 -19.69
N ARG A 7 -1.08 -3.75 -19.73
CA ARG A 7 -0.58 -4.47 -18.57
C ARG A 7 0.78 -3.89 -18.18
N PRO A 8 0.91 -3.22 -17.03
CA PRO A 8 2.14 -2.53 -16.61
C PRO A 8 3.40 -3.40 -16.70
N GLU A 9 3.26 -4.71 -16.45
CA GLU A 9 4.32 -5.72 -16.51
C GLU A 9 4.89 -5.96 -17.92
N HIS A 10 4.21 -5.52 -18.98
CA HIS A 10 4.69 -5.61 -20.37
C HIS A 10 5.38 -4.32 -20.85
N SER A 11 5.32 -3.24 -20.07
CA SER A 11 5.73 -1.90 -20.52
C SER A 11 7.13 -1.52 -20.07
N ALA A 12 7.50 -1.83 -18.83
CA ALA A 12 8.85 -1.59 -18.30
C ALA A 12 9.04 -2.42 -17.01
N PRO A 13 10.29 -2.57 -16.51
CA PRO A 13 10.51 -3.14 -15.18
C PRO A 13 9.69 -2.38 -14.13
N PRO A 14 9.18 -3.05 -13.09
CA PRO A 14 8.32 -2.44 -12.07
C PRO A 14 8.93 -1.18 -11.45
N ASP A 15 10.26 -1.11 -11.34
CA ASP A 15 11.00 0.04 -10.80
C ASP A 15 10.83 1.33 -11.65
N VAL A 16 10.61 1.22 -12.96
CA VAL A 16 10.51 2.36 -13.89
C VAL A 16 9.08 2.87 -14.01
N VAL A 17 8.09 1.97 -13.97
CA VAL A 17 6.66 2.35 -14.00
C VAL A 17 6.27 3.10 -12.72
N SER A 18 6.83 2.68 -11.58
CA SER A 18 6.54 3.27 -10.28
C SER A 18 7.07 4.70 -10.09
N ARG A 19 8.07 5.17 -10.85
CA ARG A 19 8.71 6.47 -10.55
C ARG A 19 8.04 7.70 -11.19
N THR A 20 7.43 7.55 -12.37
CA THR A 20 7.05 8.70 -13.22
C THR A 20 5.66 9.27 -12.92
N VAL A 21 4.77 8.49 -12.29
CA VAL A 21 3.33 8.82 -12.14
C VAL A 21 2.97 9.34 -10.73
N TYR A 22 3.90 9.21 -9.77
CA TYR A 22 3.60 9.35 -8.33
C TYR A 22 3.18 10.75 -7.89
N CYS A 23 3.72 11.82 -8.46
CA CYS A 23 3.55 13.17 -7.92
C CYS A 23 2.17 13.79 -8.26
N PHE A 24 1.61 13.52 -9.44
CA PHE A 24 0.37 14.17 -9.89
C PHE A 24 -0.91 13.60 -9.27
N TYR A 25 -0.86 12.38 -8.73
CA TYR A 25 -2.03 11.69 -8.16
C TYR A 25 -1.85 11.35 -6.68
N TYR A 26 -0.81 11.89 -6.04
CA TYR A 26 -0.43 11.52 -4.68
C TYR A 26 -1.55 11.72 -3.65
N SER A 27 -2.22 12.87 -3.68
CA SER A 27 -3.31 13.18 -2.74
C SER A 27 -4.54 12.27 -2.93
N ARG A 28 -4.92 12.01 -4.18
CA ARG A 28 -6.03 11.09 -4.51
C ARG A 28 -5.69 9.65 -4.16
N MET A 29 -4.43 9.26 -4.33
CA MET A 29 -3.96 7.93 -3.96
C MET A 29 -4.00 7.73 -2.45
N ILE A 30 -3.55 8.70 -1.65
CA ILE A 30 -3.65 8.65 -0.19
C ILE A 30 -5.12 8.49 0.22
N GLU A 31 -6.00 9.36 -0.26
CA GLU A 31 -7.43 9.32 0.07
C GLU A 31 -8.05 7.94 -0.21
N ILE A 32 -7.78 7.37 -1.39
CA ILE A 32 -8.31 6.06 -1.77
C ILE A 32 -7.69 4.95 -0.90
N GLN A 33 -6.39 4.96 -0.64
CA GLN A 33 -5.72 3.92 0.16
C GLN A 33 -6.16 3.95 1.62
N THR A 34 -6.38 5.13 2.20
CA THR A 34 -6.94 5.27 3.55
C THR A 34 -8.35 4.67 3.61
N GLN A 35 -9.24 5.02 2.67
CA GLN A 35 -10.60 4.44 2.63
C GLN A 35 -10.57 2.92 2.42
N MET A 36 -9.67 2.41 1.57
CA MET A 36 -9.52 0.97 1.36
C MET A 36 -9.01 0.26 2.62
N SER A 37 -8.12 0.90 3.38
CA SER A 37 -7.57 0.36 4.63
C SER A 37 -8.63 0.30 5.73
N GLU A 38 -9.45 1.35 5.87
CA GLU A 38 -10.62 1.38 6.76
C GLU A 38 -11.55 0.19 6.47
N ARG A 39 -11.97 0.03 5.21
CA ARG A 39 -12.84 -1.08 4.81
C ARG A 39 -12.19 -2.44 5.02
N ALA A 40 -10.88 -2.57 4.81
CA ALA A 40 -10.18 -3.82 5.06
C ALA A 40 -10.21 -4.19 6.55
N VAL A 41 -9.97 -3.24 7.45
CA VAL A 41 -10.04 -3.45 8.89
C VAL A 41 -11.46 -3.82 9.35
N GLU A 42 -12.49 -3.14 8.83
CA GLU A 42 -13.89 -3.51 9.08
C GLU A 42 -14.17 -4.97 8.68
N LEU A 43 -13.69 -5.38 7.51
CA LEU A 43 -13.89 -6.74 6.98
C LEU A 43 -13.15 -7.82 7.77
N LEU A 44 -12.03 -7.49 8.40
CA LEU A 44 -11.30 -8.42 9.26
C LEU A 44 -12.08 -8.76 10.53
N SER A 45 -13.11 -7.98 10.90
CA SER A 45 -13.95 -8.21 12.09
C SER A 45 -13.10 -8.43 13.35
N LEU A 46 -12.09 -7.57 13.53
CA LEU A 46 -11.16 -7.64 14.65
C LEU A 46 -11.89 -7.39 15.97
N PRO A 47 -11.43 -8.00 17.06
CA PRO A 47 -12.03 -7.82 18.38
C PRO A 47 -11.89 -6.36 18.86
N GLU A 48 -13.01 -5.79 19.29
CA GLU A 48 -13.07 -4.40 19.76
C GLU A 48 -12.24 -4.16 21.03
N GLY A 49 -11.62 -2.98 21.12
CA GLY A 49 -10.94 -2.51 22.33
C GLY A 49 -9.60 -3.18 22.63
N GLN A 50 -9.03 -3.94 21.69
CA GLN A 50 -7.69 -4.50 21.86
C GLN A 50 -6.81 -4.39 20.60
N PRO A 51 -5.50 -4.15 20.77
CA PRO A 51 -4.56 -4.11 19.65
C PRO A 51 -4.36 -5.51 19.06
N CYS A 52 -4.34 -5.61 17.73
CA CYS A 52 -4.03 -6.83 16.99
C CYS A 52 -2.65 -6.72 16.34
N PHE A 53 -2.04 -7.86 16.00
CA PHE A 53 -0.81 -7.91 15.21
C PHE A 53 -1.11 -8.38 13.79
N LEU A 54 -0.84 -7.51 12.81
CA LEU A 54 -1.28 -7.67 11.42
C LEU A 54 -0.09 -7.78 10.46
N LEU A 55 -0.28 -8.51 9.36
CA LEU A 55 0.69 -8.58 8.27
C LEU A 55 0.12 -7.82 7.08
N ASP A 56 0.79 -6.76 6.66
CA ASP A 56 0.44 -5.97 5.48
C ASP A 56 1.21 -6.48 4.25
N VAL A 57 0.50 -7.20 3.37
CA VAL A 57 1.08 -7.82 2.17
C VAL A 57 0.88 -6.88 0.98
N GLY A 58 1.99 -6.49 0.35
CA GLY A 58 2.00 -5.44 -0.65
C GLY A 58 1.96 -4.05 -0.02
N CYS A 59 2.68 -3.86 1.10
CA CYS A 59 2.62 -2.64 1.90
C CYS A 59 3.05 -1.38 1.13
N GLY A 60 3.81 -1.53 0.04
CA GLY A 60 4.22 -0.43 -0.84
C GLY A 60 4.79 0.76 -0.07
N SER A 61 4.09 1.90 -0.14
CA SER A 61 4.46 3.16 0.53
C SER A 61 4.18 3.19 2.04
N GLY A 62 3.51 2.18 2.60
CA GLY A 62 3.15 2.10 4.02
C GLY A 62 1.86 2.80 4.42
N LEU A 63 1.08 3.35 3.48
CA LEU A 63 -0.14 4.12 3.78
C LEU A 63 -1.21 3.30 4.53
N SER A 64 -1.34 2.03 4.19
CA SER A 64 -2.20 1.08 4.89
C SER A 64 -1.70 0.82 6.30
N GLY A 65 -0.39 0.66 6.47
CA GLY A 65 0.25 0.48 7.77
C GLY A 65 0.11 1.69 8.71
N ASP A 66 0.17 2.92 8.17
CA ASP A 66 -0.11 4.13 8.93
C ASP A 66 -1.54 4.08 9.51
N TYR A 67 -2.53 3.75 8.68
CA TYR A 67 -3.91 3.57 9.12
C TYR A 67 -4.06 2.48 10.20
N LEU A 68 -3.40 1.32 10.02
CA LEU A 68 -3.40 0.26 11.04
C LEU A 68 -2.82 0.75 12.38
N SER A 69 -1.80 1.61 12.33
CA SER A 69 -1.17 2.19 13.52
C SER A 69 -2.08 3.21 14.21
N GLU A 70 -2.80 4.02 13.44
CA GLU A 70 -3.80 4.98 13.93
C GLU A 70 -4.97 4.28 14.64
N GLU A 71 -5.42 3.12 14.11
CA GLU A 71 -6.42 2.25 14.76
C GLU A 71 -5.85 1.47 15.97
N GLY A 72 -4.58 1.68 16.31
CA GLY A 72 -3.93 1.08 17.48
C GLY A 72 -3.51 -0.37 17.28
N HIS A 73 -3.35 -0.84 16.04
CA HIS A 73 -2.82 -2.16 15.73
C HIS A 73 -1.32 -2.11 15.47
N TYR A 74 -0.65 -3.22 15.78
CA TYR A 74 0.75 -3.44 15.43
C TYR A 74 0.80 -4.15 14.09
N TRP A 75 1.79 -3.85 13.25
CA TRP A 75 1.88 -4.50 11.95
C TRP A 75 3.32 -4.68 11.47
N VAL A 76 3.50 -5.60 10.53
CA VAL A 76 4.72 -5.77 9.72
C VAL A 76 4.34 -5.75 8.25
N GLY A 77 5.08 -5.01 7.44
CA GLY A 77 4.89 -4.93 5.99
C GLY A 77 5.82 -5.84 5.22
N VAL A 78 5.32 -6.43 4.13
CA VAL A 78 6.11 -7.14 3.12
C VAL A 78 5.71 -6.67 1.74
N ASP A 79 6.67 -6.33 0.88
CA ASP A 79 6.43 -5.91 -0.50
C ASP A 79 7.47 -6.54 -1.45
N ILE A 80 7.10 -6.77 -2.72
CA ILE A 80 7.98 -7.32 -3.75
C ILE A 80 8.83 -6.24 -4.44
N SER A 81 8.41 -4.98 -4.35
CA SER A 81 9.11 -3.86 -4.97
C SER A 81 10.37 -3.52 -4.19
N THR A 82 11.50 -3.44 -4.91
CA THR A 82 12.81 -3.12 -4.34
C THR A 82 12.90 -1.66 -3.87
N TYR A 83 12.04 -0.79 -4.41
CA TYR A 83 12.01 0.63 -4.14
C TYR A 83 10.59 1.18 -4.20
N LEU A 84 9.93 1.22 -3.05
CA LEU A 84 9.06 2.36 -2.78
C LEU A 84 9.16 2.80 -1.32
N CYS A 85 10.37 3.22 -0.94
CA CYS A 85 10.61 3.90 0.32
C CYS A 85 11.89 4.75 0.22
N PRO A 86 11.83 6.06 0.51
CA PRO A 86 12.94 6.74 1.17
C PRO A 86 12.54 7.33 2.54
N ALA A 87 11.63 6.68 3.30
CA ALA A 87 11.17 7.24 4.58
C ALA A 87 10.58 6.24 5.61
N VAL A 88 11.05 4.99 5.67
CA VAL A 88 10.83 4.11 6.83
C VAL A 88 12.20 3.64 7.32
N ALA A 89 13.00 4.62 7.73
CA ALA A 89 14.19 4.41 8.54
C ALA A 89 14.35 5.64 9.43
N LEU A 90 14.10 5.40 10.73
CA LEU A 90 14.27 6.28 11.91
C LEU A 90 13.06 7.12 12.31
#